data_AF-A0A3Q0RP18-F1
#
_entry.id   AF-A0A3Q0RP18-F1
#
_cell.length_a   1.000
_cell.length_b   1.000
_cell.length_c   1.000
_cell.angle_alpha   90.00
_cell.angle_beta   90.00
_cell.angle_gamma   90.00
#
_symmetry.space_group_name_H-M   'P 1'
#
loop_
_entity.id
_entity.type
_entity.pdbx_description
1 polymer ?
#
loop_
_entity_poly.entity_id
_entity_poly.type
_entity_poly.pdbx_seq_one_letter_code
_entity_poly.pdbx_strand_id
1 'polypeptide(L)'
;MDAVNAFNHELFSLMDSKPPISRAKMISITKSAIKAMKLYKHVVQIVEKFIKKCKPEYKVAGLYVVDSIVRQSRHQFGPDKDVFGPRFTKNITGTFENLCLCPIEDRSKIVRVLNLWQKNGVFKIEVIQPLLDMAAGSSSGATTIH
;
A
#
# COMPACT_ATOMS: atom_id res chain seq x y z
N MET A 1 18.42 -5.76 -13.13
CA MET A 1 17.92 -4.61 -12.35
C MET A 1 16.79 -3.89 -13.08
N ASP A 2 16.65 -4.11 -14.40
CA ASP A 2 15.76 -3.38 -15.29
C ASP A 2 14.28 -3.52 -14.95
N ALA A 3 13.84 -4.71 -14.52
CA ALA A 3 12.46 -4.91 -14.07
C ALA A 3 12.09 -4.04 -12.85
N VAL A 4 13.03 -3.84 -11.92
CA VAL A 4 12.83 -2.96 -10.74
C VAL A 4 12.83 -1.49 -11.17
N ASN A 5 13.70 -1.11 -12.09
CA ASN A 5 13.72 0.25 -12.65
C ASN A 5 12.41 0.56 -13.40
N ALA A 6 11.90 -0.39 -14.18
CA ALA A 6 10.62 -0.27 -14.87
C ALA A 6 9.46 -0.15 -13.87
N PHE A 7 9.45 -0.97 -12.80
CA PHE A 7 8.48 -0.82 -11.72
C PHE A 7 8.55 0.55 -11.04
N ASN A 8 9.75 1.05 -10.77
CA ASN A 8 9.94 2.36 -10.15
C ASN A 8 9.36 3.48 -11.03
N HIS A 9 9.66 3.51 -12.33
CA HIS A 9 9.09 4.50 -13.25
C HIS A 9 7.56 4.37 -13.34
N GLU A 10 7.05 3.15 -13.42
CA GLU A 10 5.61 2.90 -13.52
C GLU A 10 4.85 3.31 -12.25
N LEU A 11 5.45 3.13 -11.06
CA LEU A 11 4.87 3.56 -9.80
C LEU A 11 4.84 5.08 -9.67
N PHE A 12 5.95 5.75 -9.97
CA PHE A 12 6.06 7.21 -9.77
C PHE A 12 5.24 7.99 -10.78
N SER A 13 4.96 7.43 -11.96
CA SER A 13 3.99 8.02 -12.92
C SER A 13 2.54 8.00 -12.43
N LEU A 14 2.24 7.45 -11.24
CA LEU A 14 0.98 7.75 -10.54
C LEU A 14 0.81 9.25 -10.26
N MET A 15 1.92 9.98 -10.12
CA MET A 15 1.91 11.41 -9.79
C MET A 15 1.71 12.31 -11.01
N ASP A 16 1.73 11.76 -12.22
CA ASP A 16 1.53 12.52 -13.46
C ASP A 16 0.06 12.96 -13.62
N SER A 17 -0.86 12.33 -12.87
CA SER A 17 -2.28 12.66 -12.85
C SER A 17 -2.79 12.69 -11.41
N LYS A 18 -3.59 13.71 -11.07
CA LYS A 18 -4.25 13.76 -9.76
C LYS A 18 -5.25 12.59 -9.63
N PRO A 19 -5.37 11.94 -8.45
CA PRO A 19 -6.38 10.92 -8.23
C PRO A 19 -7.80 11.39 -8.59
N PRO A 20 -8.70 10.49 -9.05
CA PRO A 20 -8.64 9.03 -8.90
C PRO A 20 -7.74 8.31 -9.91
N ILE A 21 -7.01 7.30 -9.43
CA ILE A 21 -6.14 6.47 -10.28
C ILE A 21 -6.99 5.51 -11.11
N SER A 22 -6.75 5.46 -12.42
CA SER A 22 -7.47 4.55 -13.31
C SER A 22 -7.17 3.09 -13.01
N ARG A 23 -8.17 2.22 -13.23
CA ARG A 23 -8.00 0.76 -13.11
C ARG A 23 -6.87 0.25 -14.01
N ALA A 24 -6.75 0.77 -15.22
CA ALA A 24 -5.70 0.40 -16.17
C ALA A 24 -4.30 0.70 -15.60
N LYS A 25 -4.13 1.88 -14.98
CA LYS A 25 -2.86 2.26 -14.35
C LYS A 25 -2.50 1.33 -13.18
N MET A 26 -3.47 1.00 -12.33
CA MET A 26 -3.26 0.07 -11.22
C MET A 26 -2.84 -1.32 -11.72
N ILE A 27 -3.49 -1.82 -12.79
CA ILE A 27 -3.13 -3.11 -13.41
C ILE A 27 -1.70 -3.06 -13.97
N SER A 28 -1.32 -1.97 -14.64
CA SER A 28 0.03 -1.78 -15.21
C SER A 28 1.10 -1.86 -14.13
N ILE A 29 0.96 -1.09 -13.05
CA ILE A 29 1.87 -1.09 -11.90
C ILE A 29 1.98 -2.49 -11.29
N THR A 30 0.84 -3.15 -11.09
CA THR A 30 0.79 -4.50 -10.51
C THR A 30 1.53 -5.50 -11.39
N LYS A 31 1.27 -5.51 -12.71
CA LYS A 31 1.99 -6.37 -13.65
C LYS A 31 3.49 -6.12 -13.63
N SER A 32 3.90 -4.85 -13.54
CA SER A 32 5.31 -4.48 -13.44
C SER A 32 5.96 -5.02 -12.15
N ALA A 33 5.25 -4.92 -11.02
CA ALA A 33 5.70 -5.48 -9.73
C ALA A 33 5.89 -7.00 -9.78
N ILE A 34 4.92 -7.72 -10.35
CA ILE A 34 4.97 -9.18 -10.49
C ILE A 34 6.11 -9.61 -11.42
N LYS A 35 6.36 -8.88 -12.52
CA LYS A 35 7.54 -9.12 -13.38
C LYS A 35 8.85 -8.95 -12.61
N ALA A 36 8.89 -8.05 -11.62
CA ALA A 36 10.04 -7.80 -10.77
C ALA A 36 10.11 -8.69 -9.51
N MET A 37 9.28 -9.73 -9.38
CA MET A 37 9.14 -10.55 -8.16
C MET A 37 10.46 -11.16 -7.65
N LYS A 38 11.41 -11.53 -8.53
CA LYS A 38 12.74 -12.02 -8.11
C LYS A 38 13.49 -11.03 -7.20
N LEU A 39 13.17 -9.75 -7.31
CA LEU A 39 13.73 -8.66 -6.50
C LEU A 39 12.65 -8.01 -5.60
N TYR A 40 11.66 -8.78 -5.13
CA TYR A 40 10.51 -8.30 -4.34
C TYR A 40 10.87 -7.36 -3.18
N LYS A 41 12.03 -7.56 -2.52
CA LYS A 41 12.51 -6.66 -1.46
C LYS A 41 12.68 -5.22 -1.95
N HIS A 42 13.21 -5.02 -3.16
CA HIS A 42 13.36 -3.70 -3.77
C HIS A 42 12.00 -3.13 -4.18
N VAL A 43 11.11 -3.96 -4.73
CA VAL A 43 9.74 -3.55 -5.08
C VAL A 43 9.02 -3.01 -3.84
N VAL A 44 9.04 -3.76 -2.73
CA VAL A 44 8.45 -3.34 -1.45
C VAL A 44 9.08 -2.05 -0.94
N GLN A 45 10.41 -1.96 -0.91
CA GLN A 45 11.12 -0.76 -0.48
C GLN A 45 10.74 0.48 -1.31
N ILE A 46 10.56 0.33 -2.62
CA ILE A 46 10.13 1.40 -3.53
C ILE A 46 8.71 1.86 -3.18
N VAL A 47 7.78 0.93 -2.92
CA VAL A 47 6.40 1.25 -2.51
C VAL A 47 6.38 1.96 -1.15
N GLU A 48 7.10 1.45 -0.16
CA GLU A 48 7.24 2.08 1.17
C GLU A 48 7.82 3.49 1.05
N LYS A 49 8.84 3.68 0.21
CA LYS A 49 9.45 4.99 -0.06
C LYS A 49 8.48 5.95 -0.76
N PHE A 50 7.70 5.45 -1.73
CA PHE A 50 6.65 6.23 -2.38
C PHE A 50 5.62 6.70 -1.36
N ILE A 51 5.07 5.79 -0.55
CA ILE A 51 4.09 6.11 0.50
C ILE A 51 4.64 7.13 1.48
N LYS A 52 5.91 6.98 1.91
CA LYS A 52 6.56 7.93 2.82
C LYS A 52 6.67 9.34 2.23
N LYS A 53 7.00 9.47 0.94
CA LYS A 53 7.35 10.76 0.31
C LYS A 53 6.21 11.43 -0.47
N CYS A 54 5.18 10.70 -0.88
CA CYS A 54 4.12 11.26 -1.71
C CYS A 54 3.23 12.25 -0.93
N LYS A 55 2.58 13.17 -1.66
CA LYS A 55 1.62 14.12 -1.09
C LYS A 55 0.43 13.39 -0.44
N PRO A 56 -0.27 13.99 0.55
CA PRO A 56 -1.43 13.39 1.20
C PRO A 56 -2.47 12.77 0.26
N GLU A 57 -2.77 13.44 -0.86
CA GLU A 57 -3.74 12.97 -1.86
C GLU A 57 -3.38 11.62 -2.52
N TYR A 58 -2.10 11.20 -2.49
CA TYR A 58 -1.65 9.93 -3.07
C TYR A 58 -1.54 8.77 -2.07
N LYS A 59 -1.81 9.00 -0.77
CA LYS A 59 -1.63 7.97 0.26
C LYS A 59 -2.54 6.76 0.01
N VAL A 60 -3.82 7.00 -0.29
CA VAL A 60 -4.76 5.92 -0.62
C VAL A 60 -4.34 5.18 -1.89
N ALA A 61 -3.82 5.89 -2.90
CA ALA A 61 -3.29 5.24 -4.10
C ALA A 61 -2.10 4.32 -3.77
N GLY A 62 -1.20 4.74 -2.88
CA GLY A 62 -0.11 3.90 -2.38
C GLY A 62 -0.62 2.64 -1.67
N LEU A 63 -1.66 2.75 -0.84
CA LEU A 63 -2.30 1.58 -0.21
C LEU A 63 -2.91 0.63 -1.25
N TYR A 64 -3.57 1.16 -2.29
CA TYR A 64 -4.12 0.33 -3.37
C TYR A 64 -3.04 -0.38 -4.19
N VAL A 65 -1.84 0.20 -4.32
CA VAL A 65 -0.69 -0.50 -4.91
C VAL A 65 -0.28 -1.70 -4.05
N VAL A 66 -0.19 -1.53 -2.72
CA VAL A 66 0.11 -2.64 -1.80
C VAL A 66 -0.94 -3.74 -1.92
N ASP A 67 -2.23 -3.39 -1.83
CA ASP A 67 -3.34 -4.35 -1.97
C ASP A 67 -3.26 -5.11 -3.30
N SER A 68 -3.13 -4.38 -4.40
CA SER A 68 -3.14 -4.98 -5.74
C SER A 68 -1.96 -5.93 -5.96
N ILE A 69 -0.76 -5.56 -5.51
CA ILE A 69 0.43 -6.43 -5.61
C ILE A 69 0.25 -7.71 -4.78
N VAL A 70 -0.13 -7.58 -3.50
CA VAL A 70 -0.30 -8.73 -2.59
C VAL A 70 -1.40 -9.65 -3.11
N ARG A 71 -2.55 -9.11 -3.50
CA ARG A 71 -3.66 -9.91 -4.03
C ARG A 71 -3.30 -10.60 -5.34
N GLN A 72 -2.61 -9.92 -6.26
CA GLN A 72 -2.20 -10.51 -7.53
C GLN A 72 -1.17 -11.63 -7.32
N SER A 73 -0.19 -11.43 -6.44
CA SER A 73 0.80 -12.44 -6.08
C SER A 73 0.13 -13.69 -5.51
N ARG A 74 -0.75 -13.53 -4.51
CA ARG A 74 -1.51 -14.64 -3.91
C ARG A 74 -2.40 -15.36 -4.91
N HIS A 75 -3.06 -14.62 -5.80
CA HIS A 75 -3.90 -15.21 -6.84
C HIS A 75 -3.09 -16.02 -7.86
N GLN A 76 -1.93 -15.50 -8.29
CA GLN A 76 -1.12 -16.13 -9.33
C GLN A 76 -0.28 -17.31 -8.83
N PHE A 77 0.20 -17.25 -7.59
CA PHE A 77 1.15 -18.23 -7.05
C PHE A 77 0.62 -19.04 -5.86
N GLY A 78 -0.52 -18.65 -5.31
CA GLY A 78 -1.08 -19.20 -4.08
C GLY A 78 -0.63 -18.44 -2.83
N PRO A 79 -1.41 -18.47 -1.73
CA PRO A 79 -1.08 -17.77 -0.48
C PRO A 79 0.30 -18.09 0.09
N ASP A 80 0.73 -19.35 0.04
CA ASP A 80 1.99 -19.82 0.65
C ASP A 80 3.24 -19.40 -0.14
N LYS A 81 3.07 -19.04 -1.41
CA LYS A 81 4.17 -18.58 -2.29
C LYS A 81 4.25 -17.06 -2.40
N ASP A 82 3.33 -16.33 -1.77
CA ASP A 82 3.38 -14.87 -1.76
C ASP A 82 4.59 -14.37 -0.98
N VAL A 83 5.47 -13.63 -1.66
CA VAL A 83 6.65 -13.01 -1.06
C VAL A 83 6.41 -11.55 -0.66
N PHE A 84 5.35 -10.91 -1.17
CA PHE A 84 5.08 -9.49 -0.95
C PHE A 84 4.41 -9.25 0.39
N GLY A 85 3.34 -9.99 0.71
CA GLY A 85 2.62 -9.87 1.97
C GLY A 85 3.56 -9.99 3.19
N PRO A 86 4.29 -11.11 3.36
CA PRO A 86 5.25 -11.28 4.45
C PRO A 86 6.39 -10.26 4.46
N ARG A 87 6.67 -9.60 3.33
CA ARG A 87 7.69 -8.56 3.27
C ARG A 87 7.16 -7.21 3.72
N PHE A 88 5.96 -6.82 3.30
CA PHE A 88 5.30 -5.60 3.77
C PHE A 88 5.07 -5.63 5.28
N THR A 89 4.73 -6.78 5.87
CA THR A 89 4.51 -6.90 7.33
C THR A 89 5.72 -6.53 8.17
N LYS A 90 6.95 -6.55 7.61
CA LYS A 90 8.17 -6.14 8.33
C LYS A 90 8.17 -4.67 8.73
N ASN A 91 7.54 -3.80 7.94
CA ASN A 91 7.49 -2.36 8.17
C ASN A 91 6.04 -1.82 8.12
N ILE A 92 5.03 -2.68 8.29
CA ILE A 92 3.64 -2.32 7.99
C ILE A 92 3.12 -1.23 8.92
N THR A 93 3.50 -1.24 10.20
CA THR A 93 3.14 -0.17 11.15
C THR A 93 3.64 1.19 10.66
N GLY A 94 4.93 1.32 10.38
CA GLY A 94 5.49 2.58 9.85
C GLY A 94 4.95 2.96 8.47
N THR A 95 4.58 1.98 7.65
CA THR A 95 3.89 2.24 6.37
C THR A 95 2.51 2.85 6.62
N PHE A 96 1.74 2.31 7.56
CA PHE A 96 0.41 2.80 7.90
C PHE A 96 0.41 4.13 8.65
N GLU A 97 1.43 4.42 9.46
CA GLU A 97 1.65 5.77 10.03
C GLU A 97 1.71 6.82 8.92
N ASN A 98 2.46 6.52 7.85
CA ASN A 98 2.55 7.41 6.69
C ASN A 98 1.25 7.46 5.87
N LEU A 99 0.51 6.34 5.76
CA LEU A 99 -0.77 6.29 5.05
C LEU A 99 -1.86 7.09 5.77
N CYS A 100 -1.88 7.09 7.10
CA CYS A 100 -2.87 7.82 7.91
C CYS A 100 -2.70 9.35 7.84
N LEU A 101 -1.63 9.85 7.20
CA LEU A 101 -1.46 11.25 6.80
C LEU A 101 -2.25 11.60 5.51
N CYS A 102 -3.18 10.75 5.07
CA CYS A 102 -4.12 11.06 4.00
C CYS A 102 -5.13 12.14 4.44
N PRO A 103 -5.86 12.76 3.49
CA PRO A 103 -7.03 13.58 3.82
C PRO A 103 -8.02 12.83 4.73
N ILE A 104 -8.74 13.55 5.58
CA ILE A 104 -9.62 12.94 6.58
C ILE A 104 -10.76 12.17 5.90
N GLU A 105 -11.29 12.72 4.81
CA GLU A 105 -12.32 12.10 3.95
C GLU A 105 -11.87 10.78 3.31
N ASP A 106 -10.56 10.54 3.26
CA ASP A 106 -9.95 9.35 2.68
C ASP A 106 -9.67 8.24 3.71
N ARG A 107 -9.74 8.52 5.02
CA ARG A 107 -9.48 7.53 6.08
C ARG A 107 -10.39 6.31 6.00
N SER A 108 -11.66 6.51 5.68
CA SER A 108 -12.63 5.42 5.50
C SER A 108 -12.20 4.41 4.42
N LYS A 109 -11.44 4.87 3.41
CA LYS A 109 -10.89 4.01 2.34
C LYS A 109 -9.77 3.11 2.88
N ILE A 110 -8.96 3.59 3.82
CA ILE A 110 -7.93 2.78 4.49
C ILE A 110 -8.59 1.68 5.33
N VAL A 111 -9.56 2.05 6.16
CA VAL A 111 -10.33 1.11 6.99
C VAL A 111 -11.02 0.05 6.12
N ARG A 112 -11.58 0.45 4.99
CA ARG A 112 -12.20 -0.47 4.03
C ARG A 112 -11.21 -1.52 3.51
N VAL A 113 -9.99 -1.14 3.16
CA VAL A 113 -8.95 -2.09 2.70
C VAL A 113 -8.57 -3.06 3.81
N LEU A 114 -8.37 -2.58 5.04
CA LEU A 114 -8.05 -3.42 6.19
C LEU A 114 -9.16 -4.46 6.48
N ASN A 115 -10.42 -4.03 6.45
CA ASN A 115 -11.56 -4.93 6.60
C ASN A 115 -11.63 -5.99 5.49
N LEU A 116 -11.29 -5.60 4.24
CA LEU A 116 -11.21 -6.55 3.14
C LEU A 116 -10.05 -7.53 3.30
N TRP A 117 -8.89 -7.08 3.80
CA TRP A 117 -7.77 -7.97 4.11
C TRP A 117 -8.13 -8.98 5.20
N GLN A 118 -8.87 -8.57 6.22
CA GLN A 118 -9.32 -9.46 7.29
C GLN A 118 -10.32 -10.48 6.74
N LYS A 119 -11.38 -10.00 6.08
CA LYS A 119 -12.43 -10.85 5.51
C LYS A 119 -11.88 -11.91 4.56
N ASN A 120 -10.86 -11.56 3.77
CA ASN A 120 -10.27 -12.46 2.77
C ASN A 120 -9.01 -13.20 3.27
N GLY A 121 -8.66 -13.08 4.55
CA GLY A 121 -7.48 -13.74 5.12
C GLY A 121 -6.17 -13.37 4.42
N VAL A 122 -6.04 -12.11 3.97
CA VAL A 122 -4.80 -11.59 3.35
C VAL A 122 -3.71 -11.46 4.40
N PHE A 123 -4.06 -10.92 5.58
CA PHE A 123 -3.19 -10.85 6.75
C PHE A 123 -3.93 -11.37 7.99
N LYS A 124 -3.17 -11.82 8.98
CA LYS A 124 -3.71 -12.26 10.27
C LYS A 124 -4.30 -11.08 11.04
N ILE A 125 -5.28 -11.37 11.90
CA ILE A 125 -5.93 -10.33 12.71
C ILE A 125 -4.95 -9.60 13.64
N GLU A 126 -3.92 -10.28 14.14
CA GLU A 126 -2.85 -9.68 14.95
C GLU A 126 -2.09 -8.57 14.22
N VAL A 127 -2.02 -8.65 12.88
CA VAL A 127 -1.44 -7.59 12.05
C VAL A 127 -2.48 -6.51 11.75
N ILE A 128 -3.73 -6.89 11.50
CA ILE A 128 -4.78 -5.97 11.03
C ILE A 128 -5.31 -5.08 12.16
N GLN A 129 -5.56 -5.64 13.34
CA GLN A 129 -6.22 -4.93 14.44
C GLN A 129 -5.47 -3.65 14.84
N PRO A 130 -4.14 -3.66 15.06
CA PRO A 130 -3.41 -2.44 15.38
C PRO A 130 -3.49 -1.36 14.27
N LEU A 131 -3.63 -1.77 13.01
CA LEU A 131 -3.74 -0.86 11.87
C LEU A 131 -5.14 -0.25 11.78
N LEU A 132 -6.19 -1.01 12.13
CA LEU A 132 -7.55 -0.50 12.26
C LEU A 132 -7.63 0.55 13.36
N ASP A 133 -7.04 0.26 14.52
CA ASP A 133 -7.00 1.17 15.66
C ASP A 133 -6.25 2.47 15.30
N MET A 134 -5.15 2.38 14.56
CA MET A 134 -4.40 3.54 14.06
C MET A 134 -5.22 4.42 13.10
N ALA A 135 -5.94 3.79 12.16
CA ALA A 135 -6.76 4.50 11.19
C ALA A 135 -8.00 5.17 11.84
N ALA A 136 -8.55 4.55 12.89
CA ALA A 136 -9.64 5.09 13.69
C ALA A 136 -9.18 6.20 14.66
N GLY A 137 -7.98 6.06 15.25
CA GLY A 137 -7.50 6.89 16.36
C GLY A 137 -6.80 8.20 15.99
N SER A 138 -6.51 8.47 14.72
CA SER A 138 -5.87 9.74 14.33
C SER A 138 -6.86 10.87 13.99
N SER A 139 -7.98 10.91 14.73
CA SER A 139 -8.87 12.08 14.89
C SER A 139 -8.43 13.04 16.01
N SER A 140 -7.14 13.04 16.38
CA SER A 140 -6.58 13.96 17.38
C SER A 140 -5.43 14.77 16.77
N GLY A 141 -5.80 15.77 15.98
CA GLY A 141 -4.90 16.80 15.47
C GLY A 141 -5.50 18.17 15.69
N ALA A 142 -5.67 18.58 16.97
CA ALA A 142 -5.91 19.98 17.34
C ALA A 142 -5.77 20.18 18.87
N THR A 143 -4.55 20.14 19.41
CA THR A 143 -4.21 20.95 20.61
C THR A 143 -2.71 21.25 20.64
N THR A 144 -2.29 22.23 19.85
CA THR A 144 -1.16 23.09 20.26
C THR A 144 -1.81 24.38 20.73
N ILE A 145 -1.99 24.51 22.05
CA ILE A 145 -2.34 25.78 22.67
C ILE A 145 -1.01 26.44 23.06
N HIS A 146 -0.93 27.73 22.71
CA HIS A 146 0.12 28.69 23.00
C HIS A 146 0.54 28.72 24.47
#